data_AF-M2Y1V6-F1
#
_entry.id   AF-M2Y1V6-F1
#
_cell.length_a   1.000
_cell.length_b   1.000
_cell.length_c   1.000
_cell.angle_alpha   90.00
_cell.angle_beta   90.00
_cell.angle_gamma   90.00
#
_symmetry.space_group_name_H-M   'P 1'
#
loop_
_entity.id
_entity.type
_entity.pdbx_description
1 polymer ?
#
loop_
_entity_poly.entity_id
_entity_poly.type
_entity_poly.pdbx_seq_one_letter_code
_entity_poly.pdbx_strand_id
1 'polypeptide(L)'
;MMNSYSMIIAQQQLSEAAIRIENLEFLFLQHYTKDWSDEEKAALQDPWVRELCIQAFIQDLWTSRFRKAPVEYYSWPLDRRKSFLGRVPNENHLCKSLIVENTKYVEKFATPVYYEKYYCCIIQYSSKLNSEAVSRLFRKHMSHVPRKYFNFQFAYDCESITGYPFNAVTPLGMKRRLPVIISNAIVDLDPPFIWLGGGREDVKWYVNVAQLVDAFGAIVAAIDGTSG
;
A
#
# COMPACT_ATOMS: atom_id res chain seq x y z
N MET A 1 -24.75 -8.42 -36.14
CA MET A 1 -25.50 -7.30 -35.54
C MET A 1 -26.48 -7.89 -34.54
N MET A 2 -26.33 -7.57 -33.24
CA MET A 2 -27.39 -7.87 -32.26
C MET A 2 -28.64 -7.07 -32.63
N ASN A 3 -29.82 -7.73 -32.63
CA ASN A 3 -31.11 -7.05 -32.82
C ASN A 3 -31.39 -6.12 -31.61
N SER A 4 -32.07 -5.00 -31.82
CA SER A 4 -32.38 -3.97 -30.81
C SER A 4 -33.02 -4.55 -29.54
N TYR A 5 -33.87 -5.57 -29.70
CA TYR A 5 -34.49 -6.28 -28.57
C TYR A 5 -33.47 -7.00 -27.67
N SER A 6 -32.45 -7.63 -28.26
CA SER A 6 -31.37 -8.27 -27.52
C SER A 6 -30.48 -7.25 -26.80
N MET A 7 -30.28 -6.06 -27.38
CA MET A 7 -29.57 -4.97 -26.71
C MET A 7 -30.32 -4.44 -25.48
N ILE A 8 -31.64 -4.29 -25.57
CA ILE A 8 -32.48 -3.81 -24.46
C ILE A 8 -32.41 -4.79 -23.28
N ILE A 9 -32.55 -6.10 -23.54
CA ILE A 9 -32.45 -7.14 -22.50
C ILE A 9 -31.07 -7.11 -21.84
N ALA A 10 -30.00 -7.02 -22.63
CA ALA A 10 -28.64 -6.97 -22.09
C ALA A 10 -28.43 -5.72 -21.21
N GLN A 11 -28.95 -4.56 -21.62
CA GLN A 11 -28.85 -3.33 -20.85
C GLN A 11 -29.63 -3.39 -19.54
N GLN A 12 -30.81 -4.02 -19.55
CA GLN A 12 -31.59 -4.25 -18.34
C GLN A 12 -30.85 -5.19 -17.37
N GLN A 13 -30.32 -6.31 -17.87
CA GLN A 13 -29.55 -7.26 -17.06
C GLN A 13 -28.30 -6.62 -16.44
N LEU A 14 -27.60 -5.76 -17.19
CA LEU A 14 -26.46 -5.00 -16.67
C LEU A 14 -26.87 -4.03 -15.56
N SER A 15 -28.01 -3.35 -15.71
CA SER A 15 -28.56 -2.46 -14.69
C SER A 15 -28.93 -3.21 -13.40
N GLU A 16 -29.63 -4.34 -13.52
CA GLU A 16 -30.01 -5.18 -12.38
C GLU A 16 -28.77 -5.75 -11.66
N ALA A 17 -27.75 -6.16 -12.41
CA ALA A 17 -26.48 -6.60 -11.84
C ALA A 17 -25.75 -5.48 -11.09
N ALA A 18 -25.71 -4.28 -11.66
CA ALA A 18 -25.09 -3.12 -11.02
C ALA A 18 -25.76 -2.78 -9.68
N ILE A 19 -27.09 -2.74 -9.63
CA ILE A 19 -27.84 -2.52 -8.39
C ILE A 19 -27.54 -3.59 -7.35
N ARG A 20 -27.46 -4.86 -7.77
CA ARG A 20 -27.13 -5.96 -6.85
C ARG A 20 -25.71 -5.83 -6.28
N ILE A 21 -24.75 -5.42 -7.10
CA ILE A 21 -23.36 -5.18 -6.66
C ILE A 21 -23.33 -4.04 -5.65
N GLU A 22 -23.97 -2.90 -5.93
CA GLU A 22 -24.03 -1.77 -5.01
C GLU A 22 -24.63 -2.16 -3.65
N ASN A 23 -25.71 -2.96 -3.65
CA ASN A 23 -26.32 -3.47 -2.42
C ASN A 23 -25.38 -4.41 -1.63
N LEU A 24 -24.64 -5.27 -2.31
CA LEU A 24 -23.66 -6.15 -1.67
C LEU A 24 -22.48 -5.37 -1.09
N GLU A 25 -21.98 -4.38 -1.81
CA GLU A 25 -20.94 -3.46 -1.31
C GLU A 25 -21.43 -2.71 -0.08
N PHE A 26 -22.66 -2.20 -0.09
CA PHE A 26 -23.24 -1.52 1.05
C PHE A 26 -23.31 -2.43 2.28
N LEU A 27 -23.85 -3.64 2.14
CA LEU A 27 -23.94 -4.62 3.24
C LEU A 27 -22.55 -5.03 3.74
N PHE A 28 -21.61 -5.26 2.82
CA PHE A 28 -20.23 -5.54 3.15
C PHE A 28 -19.62 -4.41 3.98
N LEU A 29 -19.71 -3.16 3.53
CA LEU A 29 -19.14 -2.01 4.22
C LEU A 29 -19.77 -1.81 5.59
N GLN A 30 -21.10 -1.96 5.72
CA GLN A 30 -21.77 -1.89 7.02
C GLN A 30 -21.20 -2.92 8.02
N HIS A 31 -20.95 -4.15 7.55
CA HIS A 31 -20.38 -5.19 8.39
C HIS A 31 -18.90 -4.95 8.70
N TYR A 32 -18.10 -4.69 7.67
CA TYR A 32 -16.65 -4.50 7.75
C TYR A 32 -16.25 -3.31 8.62
N THR A 33 -17.10 -2.27 8.62
CA THR A 33 -16.83 -1.00 9.33
C THR A 33 -17.67 -0.81 10.58
N LYS A 34 -18.36 -1.85 11.07
CA LYS A 34 -19.27 -1.76 12.23
C LYS A 34 -18.60 -1.11 13.46
N ASP A 35 -17.34 -1.46 13.73
CA ASP A 35 -16.55 -1.02 14.89
C ASP A 35 -15.68 0.22 14.60
N TRP A 36 -15.85 0.86 13.44
CA TRP A 36 -15.15 2.10 13.11
C TRP A 36 -15.78 3.29 13.84
N SER A 37 -14.93 4.27 14.17
CA SER A 37 -15.33 5.59 14.66
C SER A 37 -16.13 6.37 13.61
N ASP A 38 -16.85 7.41 14.05
CA ASP A 38 -17.61 8.27 13.15
C ASP A 38 -16.70 9.00 12.15
N GLU A 39 -15.50 9.41 12.58
CA GLU A 39 -14.51 10.04 11.70
C GLU A 39 -13.97 9.08 10.63
N GLU A 40 -13.78 7.80 10.97
CA GLU A 40 -13.39 6.77 10.00
C GLU A 40 -14.54 6.44 9.05
N LYS A 41 -15.78 6.33 9.56
CA LYS A 41 -16.98 6.09 8.73
C LYS A 41 -17.25 7.24 7.77
N ALA A 42 -16.95 8.48 8.15
CA ALA A 42 -17.04 9.62 7.24
C ALA A 42 -16.18 9.46 5.98
N ALA A 43 -15.06 8.72 6.07
CA ALA A 43 -14.20 8.45 4.91
C ALA A 43 -14.90 7.59 3.84
N LEU A 44 -15.91 6.80 4.20
CA LEU A 44 -16.65 5.91 3.28
C LEU A 44 -17.52 6.67 2.27
N GLN A 45 -17.71 7.97 2.44
CA GLN A 45 -18.34 8.82 1.43
C GLN A 45 -17.48 8.94 0.16
N ASP A 46 -16.16 8.73 0.26
CA ASP A 46 -15.25 8.71 -0.88
C ASP A 46 -15.26 7.31 -1.52
N PRO A 47 -15.68 7.18 -2.80
CA PRO A 47 -15.67 5.89 -3.51
C PRO A 47 -14.30 5.20 -3.50
N TRP A 48 -13.21 5.98 -3.48
CA TRP A 48 -11.87 5.45 -3.39
C TRP A 48 -11.63 4.68 -2.09
N VAL A 49 -12.12 5.22 -0.96
CA VAL A 49 -11.96 4.57 0.35
C VAL A 49 -12.79 3.28 0.40
N ARG A 50 -13.97 3.26 -0.22
CA ARG A 50 -14.80 2.05 -0.34
C ARG A 50 -14.06 0.95 -1.12
N GLU A 51 -13.45 1.31 -2.25
CA GLU A 51 -12.64 0.38 -3.04
C GLU A 51 -11.47 -0.17 -2.21
N LEU A 52 -10.74 0.68 -1.48
CA LEU A 52 -9.66 0.21 -0.61
C LEU A 52 -10.14 -0.73 0.51
N CYS A 53 -11.35 -0.54 1.03
CA CYS A 53 -11.93 -1.46 2.01
C CYS A 53 -12.13 -2.85 1.40
N ILE A 54 -12.64 -2.91 0.16
CA ILE A 54 -12.81 -4.16 -0.59
C ILE A 54 -11.43 -4.79 -0.85
N GLN A 55 -10.47 -4.00 -1.35
CA GLN A 55 -9.09 -4.46 -1.62
C GLN A 55 -8.39 -4.99 -0.38
N ALA A 56 -8.59 -4.35 0.78
CA ALA A 56 -8.06 -4.80 2.05
C ALA A 56 -8.71 -6.11 2.49
N PHE A 57 -10.03 -6.22 2.37
CA PHE A 57 -10.77 -7.41 2.75
C PHE A 57 -10.38 -8.63 1.93
N ILE A 58 -10.27 -8.52 0.60
CA ILE A 58 -9.88 -9.64 -0.27
C ILE A 58 -8.42 -10.10 -0.05
N GLN A 59 -7.62 -9.32 0.67
CA GLN A 59 -6.23 -9.61 1.02
C GLN A 59 -6.06 -10.00 2.49
N ASP A 60 -7.16 -10.33 3.19
CA ASP A 60 -7.17 -10.70 4.61
C ASP A 60 -6.61 -9.61 5.55
N LEU A 61 -6.64 -8.34 5.13
CA LEU A 61 -6.21 -7.18 5.91
C LEU A 61 -7.38 -6.64 6.74
N TRP A 62 -8.00 -7.49 7.56
CA TRP A 62 -9.25 -7.22 8.27
C TRP A 62 -9.13 -6.15 9.38
N THR A 63 -7.91 -5.84 9.84
CA THR A 63 -7.68 -4.69 10.75
C THR A 63 -7.63 -3.35 10.05
N SER A 64 -7.70 -3.31 8.71
CA SER A 64 -7.53 -2.06 7.98
C SER A 64 -8.56 -1.01 8.41
N ARG A 65 -8.08 0.22 8.61
CA ARG A 65 -8.93 1.41 8.79
C ARG A 65 -8.45 2.48 7.83
N PHE A 66 -9.37 3.32 7.37
CA PHE A 66 -9.04 4.41 6.47
C PHE A 66 -9.54 5.73 7.02
N ARG A 67 -8.76 6.79 6.80
CA ARG A 67 -9.11 8.14 7.21
C ARG A 67 -8.81 9.14 6.10
N LYS A 68 -9.75 10.05 5.86
CA LYS A 68 -9.52 11.22 5.00
C LYS A 68 -8.75 12.27 5.77
N ALA A 69 -7.59 12.66 5.26
CA ALA A 69 -6.79 13.75 5.78
C ALA A 69 -7.15 15.06 5.05
N PRO A 70 -7.14 16.20 5.73
CA PRO A 70 -7.34 17.48 5.06
C PRO A 70 -6.12 17.85 4.21
N VAL A 71 -6.28 18.82 3.30
CA VAL A 71 -5.24 19.22 2.32
C VAL A 71 -3.97 19.69 3.01
N GLU A 72 -4.11 20.41 4.13
CA GLU A 72 -2.99 20.91 4.93
C GLU A 72 -2.28 19.84 5.77
N TYR A 73 -2.71 18.58 5.74
CA TYR A 73 -2.15 17.51 6.58
C TYR A 73 -0.61 17.41 6.47
N TYR A 74 -0.06 17.51 5.26
CA TYR A 74 1.38 17.44 5.03
C TYR A 74 2.12 18.75 5.33
N SER A 75 1.42 19.87 5.57
CA SER A 75 2.06 21.09 6.07
C SER A 75 2.25 21.07 7.58
N TRP A 76 1.57 20.16 8.28
CA TRP A 76 1.68 20.04 9.74
C TRP A 76 2.98 19.37 10.18
N PRO A 77 3.47 19.68 11.40
CA PRO A 77 4.47 18.87 12.09
C PRO A 77 4.00 17.43 12.29
N LEU A 78 4.94 16.47 12.38
CA LEU A 78 4.64 15.05 12.53
C LEU A 78 3.79 14.74 13.77
N ASP A 79 4.07 15.38 14.91
CA ASP A 79 3.26 15.22 16.12
C ASP A 79 1.78 15.61 15.93
N ARG A 80 1.50 16.66 15.17
CA ARG A 80 0.12 17.04 14.83
C ARG A 80 -0.52 16.04 13.86
N ARG A 81 0.22 15.52 12.88
CA ARG A 81 -0.26 14.45 11.98
C ARG A 81 -0.62 13.18 12.75
N LYS A 82 0.24 12.77 13.67
CA LYS A 82 0.04 11.66 14.62
C LYS A 82 -1.24 11.87 15.43
N SER A 83 -1.36 13.05 16.05
CA SER A 83 -2.53 13.40 16.87
C SER A 83 -3.83 13.39 16.06
N PHE A 84 -3.77 13.88 14.81
CA PHE A 84 -4.91 13.79 13.91
C PHE A 84 -5.34 12.35 13.67
N LEU A 85 -4.41 11.44 13.33
CA LEU A 85 -4.75 10.06 12.99
C LEU A 85 -5.37 9.27 14.15
N GLY A 86 -5.07 9.67 15.38
CA GLY A 86 -5.61 9.04 16.59
C GLY A 86 -4.98 7.68 16.87
N ARG A 87 -4.98 7.28 18.14
CA ARG A 87 -4.44 5.98 18.62
C ARG A 87 -2.97 5.71 18.27
N VAL A 88 -2.20 6.72 17.88
CA VAL A 88 -0.77 6.56 17.54
C VAL A 88 0.12 6.97 18.74
N PRO A 89 0.91 6.07 19.33
CA PRO A 89 1.69 6.40 20.53
C PRO A 89 2.86 7.34 20.23
N ASN A 90 3.50 7.20 19.08
CA ASN A 90 4.64 8.01 18.66
C ASN A 90 4.79 8.03 17.12
N GLU A 91 5.65 8.89 16.59
CA GLU A 91 5.78 9.12 15.14
C GLU A 91 6.31 7.91 14.36
N ASN A 92 6.87 6.91 15.03
CA ASN A 92 7.43 5.71 14.39
C ASN A 92 6.37 4.86 13.69
N HIS A 93 5.11 4.96 14.07
CA HIS A 93 4.01 4.26 13.40
C HIS A 93 3.56 4.98 12.13
N LEU A 94 4.01 6.22 11.89
CA LEU A 94 3.79 6.88 10.61
C LEU A 94 4.84 6.35 9.65
N CYS A 95 4.39 5.72 8.57
CA CYS A 95 5.25 5.08 7.58
C CYS A 95 5.00 5.65 6.18
N LYS A 96 5.90 5.33 5.27
CA LYS A 96 5.80 5.66 3.84
C LYS A 96 6.21 4.48 2.98
N SER A 97 5.54 4.33 1.86
CA SER A 97 5.88 3.39 0.79
C SER A 97 6.64 4.11 -0.31
N LEU A 98 7.70 3.47 -0.80
CA LEU A 98 8.61 4.00 -1.80
C LEU A 98 8.83 2.93 -2.86
N ILE A 99 8.78 3.29 -4.14
CA ILE A 99 9.15 2.37 -5.20
C ILE A 99 10.62 2.52 -5.51
N VAL A 100 11.33 1.39 -5.52
CA VAL A 100 12.72 1.33 -5.96
C VAL A 100 12.86 0.49 -7.21
N GLU A 101 13.75 0.93 -8.09
CA GLU A 101 14.14 0.26 -9.32
C GLU A 101 15.56 -0.26 -9.19
N ASN A 102 15.78 -1.52 -9.55
CA ASN A 102 17.10 -2.02 -9.87
C ASN A 102 17.49 -1.56 -11.28
N THR A 103 18.20 -0.44 -11.41
CA THR A 103 18.52 0.15 -12.73
C THR A 103 19.58 -0.64 -13.51
N LYS A 104 20.13 -1.69 -12.90
CA LYS A 104 21.04 -2.67 -13.54
C LYS A 104 20.41 -4.06 -13.64
N TYR A 105 19.08 -4.16 -13.53
CA TYR A 105 18.33 -5.39 -13.68
C TYR A 105 18.62 -6.10 -15.02
N VAL A 106 18.63 -7.43 -14.98
CA VAL A 106 18.85 -8.28 -16.15
C VAL A 106 17.88 -9.46 -16.09
N GLU A 107 16.96 -9.51 -17.06
CA GLU A 107 15.86 -10.50 -17.11
C GLU A 107 16.31 -11.95 -16.94
N LYS A 108 17.51 -12.31 -17.43
CA LYS A 108 18.02 -13.68 -17.34
C LYS A 108 18.20 -14.21 -15.90
N PHE A 109 18.25 -13.33 -14.90
CA PHE A 109 18.36 -13.68 -13.50
C PHE A 109 17.05 -13.48 -12.73
N ALA A 110 15.96 -13.15 -13.44
CA ALA A 110 14.67 -12.88 -12.84
C ALA A 110 14.27 -14.01 -11.90
N THR A 111 13.99 -13.64 -10.65
CA THR A 111 13.36 -14.54 -9.69
C THR A 111 12.26 -13.76 -9.01
N PRO A 112 11.04 -14.33 -8.94
CA PRO A 112 10.00 -13.76 -8.11
C PRO A 112 10.56 -13.55 -6.71
N VAL A 113 10.28 -12.40 -6.10
CA VAL A 113 10.74 -11.99 -4.76
C VAL A 113 12.20 -11.49 -4.70
N TYR A 114 13.21 -12.25 -5.09
CA TYR A 114 14.61 -11.89 -4.77
C TYR A 114 15.40 -11.21 -5.89
N TYR A 115 14.87 -11.17 -7.12
CA TYR A 115 15.50 -10.44 -8.21
C TYR A 115 14.47 -9.97 -9.23
N GLU A 116 13.77 -8.90 -8.86
CA GLU A 116 12.82 -8.17 -9.71
C GLU A 116 13.36 -6.81 -10.10
N LYS A 117 12.75 -6.21 -11.14
CA LYS A 117 13.13 -4.85 -11.56
C LYS A 117 12.68 -3.81 -10.53
N TYR A 118 11.51 -3.98 -9.93
CA TYR A 118 10.90 -2.99 -9.04
C TYR A 118 10.43 -3.61 -7.73
N TYR A 119 10.54 -2.85 -6.64
CA TYR A 119 10.11 -3.23 -5.30
C TYR A 119 9.35 -2.10 -4.62
N CYS A 120 8.39 -2.45 -3.77
CA CYS A 120 7.74 -1.51 -2.84
C CYS A 120 8.40 -1.63 -1.47
N CYS A 121 9.11 -0.59 -1.05
CA CYS A 121 9.76 -0.52 0.26
C CYS A 121 8.90 0.27 1.23
N ILE A 122 8.66 -0.27 2.42
CA ILE A 122 7.92 0.37 3.50
C ILE A 122 8.87 0.66 4.64
N ILE A 123 9.01 1.93 4.98
CA ILE A 123 9.89 2.43 6.05
C ILE A 123 9.15 3.46 6.90
N GLN A 124 9.66 3.72 8.10
CA GLN A 124 9.13 4.78 8.96
C GLN A 124 9.32 6.14 8.28
N TYR A 125 8.40 7.08 8.54
CA TYR A 125 8.36 8.36 7.85
C TYR A 125 9.62 9.20 8.15
N SER A 126 10.13 9.13 9.39
CA SER A 126 11.35 9.77 9.87
C SER A 126 12.64 9.15 9.32
N SER A 127 12.60 7.92 8.81
CA SER A 127 13.76 7.21 8.26
C SER A 127 14.03 7.55 6.80
N LYS A 128 15.25 7.26 6.35
CA LYS A 128 15.65 7.31 4.93
C LYS A 128 15.98 5.91 4.44
N LEU A 129 15.50 5.57 3.25
CA LEU A 129 15.83 4.30 2.61
C LEU A 129 17.33 4.22 2.33
N ASN A 130 17.94 3.09 2.65
CA ASN A 130 19.33 2.78 2.34
C ASN A 130 19.41 1.81 1.15
N SER A 131 19.61 2.34 -0.06
CA SER A 131 19.73 1.54 -1.29
C SER A 131 20.85 0.49 -1.27
N GLU A 132 21.93 0.74 -0.54
CA GLU A 132 23.00 -0.24 -0.40
C GLU A 132 22.61 -1.37 0.56
N ALA A 133 21.78 -1.09 1.58
CA ALA A 133 21.19 -2.11 2.41
C ALA A 133 20.23 -3.02 1.61
N VAL A 134 19.41 -2.44 0.73
CA VAL A 134 18.57 -3.21 -0.22
C VAL A 134 19.44 -4.05 -1.16
N SER A 135 20.52 -3.47 -1.71
CA SER A 135 21.47 -4.22 -2.55
C SER A 135 22.11 -5.39 -1.80
N ARG A 136 22.54 -5.16 -0.55
CA ARG A 136 23.15 -6.18 0.30
C ARG A 136 22.17 -7.30 0.65
N LEU A 137 20.91 -6.96 0.94
CA LEU A 137 19.83 -7.92 1.16
C LEU A 137 19.76 -8.89 -0.03
N PHE A 138 19.56 -8.39 -1.25
CA PHE A 138 19.38 -9.28 -2.40
C PHE A 138 20.65 -10.01 -2.82
N ARG A 139 21.84 -9.40 -2.70
CA ARG A 139 23.13 -10.09 -2.97
C ARG A 139 23.33 -11.32 -2.07
N LYS A 140 22.79 -11.30 -0.83
CA LYS A 140 22.85 -12.44 0.09
C LYS A 140 22.02 -13.62 -0.42
N HIS A 141 20.84 -13.36 -1.00
CA HIS A 141 19.93 -14.39 -1.52
C HIS A 141 20.28 -14.83 -2.95
N MET A 142 20.93 -13.95 -3.73
CA MET A 142 21.21 -14.12 -5.15
C MET A 142 22.72 -14.13 -5.42
N SER A 143 23.46 -14.98 -4.72
CA SER A 143 24.93 -15.04 -4.77
C SER A 143 25.50 -15.38 -6.17
N HIS A 144 24.72 -16.04 -7.00
CA HIS A 144 25.06 -16.38 -8.39
C HIS A 144 24.93 -15.18 -9.35
N VAL A 145 24.24 -14.10 -8.94
CA VAL A 145 24.12 -12.89 -9.74
C VAL A 145 25.30 -11.95 -9.43
N PRO A 146 26.02 -11.47 -10.46
CA PRO A 146 27.11 -10.52 -10.24
C PRO A 146 26.69 -9.24 -9.52
N ARG A 147 27.49 -8.79 -8.54
CA ARG A 147 27.20 -7.61 -7.70
C ARG A 147 26.85 -6.34 -8.47
N LYS A 148 27.43 -6.14 -9.66
CA LYS A 148 27.19 -4.98 -10.54
C LYS A 148 25.75 -4.87 -11.04
N TYR A 149 24.96 -5.94 -10.93
CA TYR A 149 23.56 -5.96 -11.31
C TYR A 149 22.59 -5.70 -10.14
N PHE A 150 23.12 -5.24 -9.00
CA PHE A 150 22.32 -4.73 -7.88
C PHE A 150 22.62 -3.25 -7.69
N ASN A 151 21.78 -2.41 -8.29
CA ASN A 151 21.84 -0.96 -8.16
C ASN A 151 20.43 -0.39 -7.98
N PHE A 152 20.00 -0.25 -6.73
CA PHE A 152 18.66 0.23 -6.40
C PHE A 152 18.60 1.75 -6.28
N GLN A 153 17.68 2.37 -6.99
CA GLN A 153 17.40 3.80 -6.97
C GLN A 153 15.90 4.02 -6.84
N PHE A 154 15.45 5.22 -6.46
CA PHE A 154 14.02 5.53 -6.51
C PHE A 154 13.53 5.43 -7.94
N ALA A 155 12.38 4.78 -8.15
CA ALA A 155 11.77 4.70 -9.47
C ALA A 155 11.28 6.09 -9.88
N TYR A 156 11.65 6.50 -11.10
CA TYR A 156 11.24 7.79 -11.64
C TYR A 156 9.74 7.82 -11.98
N ASP A 157 9.23 6.74 -12.58
CA ASP A 157 7.85 6.63 -13.05
C ASP A 157 7.03 5.70 -12.17
N CYS A 158 6.63 6.18 -10.99
CA CYS A 158 5.83 5.39 -10.05
C CYS A 158 4.40 5.13 -10.56
N GLU A 159 3.83 6.06 -11.32
CA GLU A 159 2.43 6.01 -11.75
C GLU A 159 2.19 4.95 -12.81
N SER A 160 3.08 4.84 -13.83
CA SER A 160 2.91 3.78 -14.83
C SER A 160 3.10 2.38 -14.22
N ILE A 161 3.94 2.27 -13.19
CA ILE A 161 4.23 1.01 -12.50
C ILE A 161 3.09 0.62 -11.56
N THR A 162 2.66 1.54 -10.69
CA THR A 162 1.77 1.23 -9.56
C THR A 162 0.33 1.64 -9.80
N GLY A 163 0.08 2.59 -10.70
CA GLY A 163 -1.21 3.26 -10.83
C GLY A 163 -1.42 4.41 -9.85
N TYR A 164 -0.42 4.73 -9.01
CA TYR A 164 -0.48 5.84 -8.05
C TYR A 164 0.52 6.94 -8.38
N PRO A 165 0.11 8.22 -8.21
CA PRO A 165 1.04 9.33 -8.38
C PRO A 165 2.15 9.28 -7.32
N PHE A 166 3.21 10.04 -7.58
CA PHE A 166 4.28 10.25 -6.61
C PHE A 166 3.72 10.69 -5.24
N ASN A 167 4.34 10.27 -4.14
CA ASN A 167 3.89 10.48 -2.74
C ASN A 167 2.55 9.85 -2.32
N ALA A 168 1.82 9.18 -3.21
CA ALA A 168 0.56 8.52 -2.88
C ALA A 168 0.64 6.98 -2.89
N VAL A 169 1.78 6.43 -3.29
CA VAL A 169 1.98 4.99 -3.47
C VAL A 169 1.63 4.21 -2.20
N THR A 170 0.92 3.10 -2.37
CA THR A 170 0.58 2.11 -1.32
C THR A 170 0.68 0.71 -1.92
N PRO A 171 1.06 -0.35 -1.16
CA PRO A 171 1.08 -1.72 -1.68
C PRO A 171 -0.32 -2.25 -2.01
N LEU A 172 -1.38 -1.68 -1.43
CA LEU A 172 -2.76 -2.09 -1.64
C LEU A 172 -3.27 -1.61 -3.01
N GLY A 173 -3.86 -2.48 -3.83
CA GLY A 173 -4.55 -2.05 -5.06
C GLY A 173 -3.64 -1.58 -6.21
N MET A 174 -2.33 -1.85 -6.17
CA MET A 174 -1.43 -1.50 -7.27
C MET A 174 -1.83 -2.19 -8.58
N LYS A 175 -1.75 -1.46 -9.71
CA LYS A 175 -1.99 -1.99 -11.06
C LYS A 175 -1.08 -3.19 -11.39
N ARG A 176 0.17 -3.14 -10.94
CA ARG A 176 1.12 -4.26 -10.96
C ARG A 176 1.49 -4.60 -9.53
N ARG A 177 1.28 -5.85 -9.12
CA ARG A 177 1.78 -6.35 -7.84
C ARG A 177 3.31 -6.33 -7.83
N LEU A 178 3.89 -5.66 -6.85
CA LEU A 178 5.33 -5.61 -6.62
C LEU A 178 5.69 -6.42 -5.37
N PRO A 179 6.87 -7.06 -5.31
CA PRO A 179 7.36 -7.60 -4.05
C PRO A 179 7.55 -6.47 -3.03
N VAL A 180 7.10 -6.72 -1.80
CA VAL A 180 7.14 -5.75 -0.71
C VAL A 180 8.31 -6.03 0.21
N ILE A 181 9.04 -4.99 0.59
CA ILE A 181 10.09 -5.04 1.61
C ILE A 181 9.66 -4.14 2.76
N ILE A 182 9.65 -4.65 3.99
CA ILE A 182 9.27 -3.89 5.19
C ILE A 182 10.51 -3.75 6.07
N SER A 183 10.78 -2.53 6.55
CA SER A 183 11.84 -2.31 7.55
C SER A 183 11.58 -3.17 8.80
N ASN A 184 12.60 -3.84 9.30
CA ASN A 184 12.49 -4.61 10.55
C ASN A 184 12.06 -3.73 11.74
N ALA A 185 12.43 -2.44 11.75
CA ALA A 185 12.02 -1.50 12.78
C ALA A 185 10.49 -1.30 12.84
N ILE A 186 9.76 -1.57 11.75
CA ILE A 186 8.29 -1.56 11.72
C ILE A 186 7.73 -2.83 12.37
N VAL A 187 8.37 -3.98 12.18
CA VAL A 187 7.97 -5.26 12.77
C VAL A 187 8.18 -5.27 14.28
N ASP A 188 9.18 -4.53 14.75
CA ASP A 188 9.51 -4.36 16.17
C ASP A 188 8.61 -3.32 16.90
N LEU A 189 7.62 -2.72 16.23
CA LEU A 189 6.73 -1.73 16.83
C LEU A 189 5.81 -2.37 17.87
N ASP A 190 5.67 -1.68 19.01
CA ASP A 190 4.65 -1.96 20.01
C ASP A 190 3.80 -0.70 20.25
N PRO A 191 2.49 -0.75 19.98
CA PRO A 191 1.70 -1.85 19.39
C PRO A 191 2.00 -2.10 17.89
N PRO A 192 1.75 -3.32 17.36
CA PRO A 192 2.20 -3.72 16.01
C PRO A 192 1.26 -3.24 14.90
N PHE A 193 1.15 -1.93 14.71
CA PHE A 193 0.41 -1.32 13.60
C PHE A 193 1.17 -0.13 13.02
N ILE A 194 0.83 0.23 11.78
CA ILE A 194 1.32 1.46 11.12
C ILE A 194 0.19 2.21 10.41
N TRP A 195 0.47 3.48 10.12
CA TRP A 195 -0.27 4.29 9.17
C TRP A 195 0.55 4.52 7.90
N LEU A 196 -0.04 4.24 6.75
CA LEU A 196 0.50 4.44 5.40
C LEU A 196 -0.38 5.39 4.57
N GLY A 197 0.11 5.79 3.40
CA GLY A 197 -0.74 6.38 2.37
C GLY A 197 -1.73 5.35 1.82
N GLY A 198 -2.92 5.80 1.41
CA GLY A 198 -3.97 4.96 0.84
C GLY A 198 -4.14 5.16 -0.67
N GLY A 199 -3.08 5.30 -1.45
CA GLY A 199 -3.19 5.46 -2.92
C GLY A 199 -3.57 6.87 -3.37
N ARG A 200 -3.83 7.79 -2.42
CA ARG A 200 -4.05 9.22 -2.61
C ARG A 200 -3.40 10.01 -1.48
N GLU A 201 -3.00 11.25 -1.75
CA GLU A 201 -2.35 12.12 -0.76
C GLU A 201 -3.23 12.38 0.48
N ASP A 202 -4.55 12.42 0.29
CA ASP A 202 -5.55 12.73 1.32
C ASP A 202 -6.18 11.49 1.95
N VAL A 203 -5.66 10.29 1.68
CA VAL A 203 -6.14 9.03 2.28
C VAL A 203 -5.02 8.40 3.11
N LYS A 204 -5.33 8.05 4.37
CA LYS A 204 -4.43 7.36 5.28
C LYS A 204 -4.99 5.98 5.61
N TRP A 205 -4.10 5.01 5.70
CA TRP A 205 -4.43 3.61 5.89
C TRP A 205 -3.73 3.07 7.14
N TYR A 206 -4.51 2.71 8.14
CA TYR A 206 -4.06 1.97 9.31
C TYR A 206 -4.07 0.49 8.99
N VAL A 207 -3.04 -0.26 9.40
CA VAL A 207 -2.98 -1.71 9.25
C VAL A 207 -2.10 -2.35 10.31
N ASN A 208 -2.49 -3.55 10.78
CA ASN A 208 -1.65 -4.38 11.62
C ASN A 208 -0.44 -4.90 10.84
N VAL A 209 0.74 -4.87 11.47
CA VAL A 209 2.00 -5.21 10.80
C VAL A 209 2.07 -6.69 10.41
N ALA A 210 1.57 -7.61 11.24
CA ALA A 210 1.59 -9.04 10.91
C ALA A 210 0.70 -9.34 9.70
N GLN A 211 -0.52 -8.79 9.66
CA GLN A 211 -1.39 -8.91 8.48
C GLN A 211 -0.74 -8.34 7.23
N LEU A 212 -0.06 -7.20 7.35
CA LEU A 212 0.65 -6.59 6.23
C LEU A 212 1.79 -7.49 5.72
N VAL A 213 2.57 -8.10 6.62
CA VAL A 213 3.62 -9.04 6.24
C VAL A 213 3.04 -10.26 5.53
N ASP A 214 1.98 -10.85 6.09
CA ASP A 214 1.37 -12.08 5.58
C ASP A 214 0.70 -11.86 4.22
N ALA A 215 -0.17 -10.84 4.11
CA ALA A 215 -0.93 -10.56 2.89
C ALA A 215 -0.03 -10.29 1.68
N PHE A 216 1.11 -9.62 1.90
CA PHE A 216 2.05 -9.27 0.84
C PHE A 216 3.21 -10.24 0.69
N GLY A 217 3.33 -11.26 1.55
CA GLY A 217 4.51 -12.13 1.60
C GLY A 217 5.80 -11.32 1.75
N ALA A 218 5.76 -10.29 2.60
CA ALA A 218 6.76 -9.24 2.61
C ALA A 218 8.12 -9.72 3.13
N ILE A 219 9.20 -9.21 2.52
CA ILE A 219 10.56 -9.43 3.01
C ILE A 219 10.82 -8.45 4.17
N VAL A 220 11.07 -8.96 5.36
CA VAL A 220 11.46 -8.14 6.51
C VAL A 220 12.98 -7.98 6.54
N ALA A 221 13.47 -6.74 6.48
CA ALA A 221 14.91 -6.48 6.46
C ALA A 221 15.25 -5.06 6.95
N ALA A 222 16.47 -4.89 7.47
CA ALA A 222 17.02 -3.56 7.78
C ALA A 222 17.38 -2.83 6.48
N ILE A 223 16.45 -2.03 5.97
CA ILE A 223 16.54 -1.33 4.66
C ILE A 223 16.57 0.19 4.79
N ASP A 224 16.54 0.71 6.01
CA ASP A 224 16.60 2.12 6.33
C ASP A 224 17.79 2.47 7.23
N GLY A 225 18.16 3.75 7.24
CA GLY A 225 19.13 4.32 8.17
C GLY A 225 18.45 5.35 9.06
N THR A 226 18.99 5.54 10.27
CA THR A 226 18.60 6.65 11.13
C THR A 226 18.95 7.97 10.45
N SER A 227 17.96 8.86 10.35
CA SER A 227 18.24 10.27 10.12
C SER A 227 18.97 10.77 11.37
N GLY A 228 20.27 11.04 11.25
CA GLY A 228 21.03 11.76 12.28
C GLY A 228 20.47 13.15 12.52
#